data_AF-A0A257U8M9-F1
#
_entry.id   AF-A0A257U8M9-F1
#
_cell.length_a   1.000
_cell.length_b   1.000
_cell.length_c   1.000
_cell.angle_alpha   90.00
_cell.angle_beta   90.00
_cell.angle_gamma   90.00
#
_symmetry.space_group_name_H-M   'P 1'
#
loop_
_entity.id
_entity.type
_entity.pdbx_description
1 polymer ?
#
loop_
_entity_poly.entity_id
_entity_poly.type
_entity_poly.pdbx_seq_one_letter_code
_entity_poly.pdbx_strand_id
1 'polypeptide(L)'
;WGRPDLTDPRFPVVGLDYWDVYAYAGWIGKRLPTEQEWEKAARGCDGRLYPWGEDWDDRLCNWGPSPGNPRTLLPVDSMPEGQSPFGCFHMLGNAAEWTGSFVDEARRLHCGRGYCWRIGHRVPYRTTYRMPGGTELRDEGSGLRCALDAQ
;
A
#
# COMPACT_ATOMS: atom_id res chain seq x y z
N TRP A 1 16.91 -12.55 12.15
CA TRP A 1 15.85 -12.53 11.13
C TRP A 1 15.27 -13.92 11.00
N GLY A 2 14.04 -14.14 11.46
CA GLY A 2 13.40 -15.48 11.50
C GLY A 2 11.94 -15.46 11.01
N ARG A 3 11.55 -14.38 10.32
CA ARG A 3 10.21 -14.11 9.80
C ARG A 3 10.29 -14.20 8.27
N PRO A 4 9.81 -15.29 7.63
CA PRO A 4 9.94 -15.49 6.18
C PRO A 4 9.39 -14.33 5.35
N ASP A 5 8.31 -13.71 5.82
CA ASP A 5 7.66 -12.54 5.25
C ASP A 5 8.55 -11.29 5.16
N LEU A 6 9.67 -11.25 5.88
CA LEU A 6 10.65 -10.16 5.85
C LEU A 6 11.95 -10.53 5.13
N THR A 7 12.09 -11.78 4.68
CA THR A 7 13.34 -12.29 4.08
C THR A 7 13.14 -12.92 2.69
N ASP A 8 11.90 -13.27 2.33
CA ASP A 8 11.58 -13.83 1.02
C ASP A 8 11.29 -12.71 0.01
N PRO A 9 11.96 -12.68 -1.16
CA PRO A 9 11.83 -11.60 -2.14
C PRO A 9 10.43 -11.50 -2.78
N ARG A 10 9.56 -12.48 -2.57
CA ARG A 10 8.17 -12.44 -3.04
C ARG A 10 7.27 -11.59 -2.15
N PHE A 11 7.73 -11.20 -0.96
CA PHE A 11 6.96 -10.38 -0.03
C PHE A 11 7.32 -8.90 -0.20
N PRO A 12 6.40 -7.97 0.10
CA PRO A 12 6.70 -6.54 0.04
C PRO A 12 7.79 -6.19 1.06
N VAL A 13 8.74 -5.37 0.64
CA VAL A 13 9.75 -4.82 1.53
C VAL A 13 9.09 -3.74 2.41
N VAL A 14 9.32 -3.83 3.72
CA VAL A 14 8.81 -2.90 4.75
C VAL A 14 9.93 -2.46 5.69
N GLY A 15 9.65 -1.59 6.66
CA GLY A 15 10.66 -1.05 7.60
C GLY A 15 11.55 0.04 6.99
N LEU A 16 11.16 0.53 5.82
CA LEU A 16 11.79 1.62 5.09
C LEU A 16 11.13 2.94 5.48
N ASP A 17 11.93 3.99 5.61
CA ASP A 17 11.39 5.34 5.72
C ASP A 17 11.09 5.95 4.34
N TYR A 18 10.57 7.18 4.31
CA TYR A 18 10.22 7.84 3.06
C TYR A 18 11.44 8.04 2.14
N TRP A 19 12.61 8.33 2.72
CA TRP A 19 13.83 8.61 1.95
C TRP A 19 14.41 7.35 1.33
N ASP A 20 14.34 6.22 2.03
CA ASP A 20 14.73 4.91 1.51
C ASP A 20 13.92 4.56 0.25
N VAL A 21 12.59 4.68 0.32
CA VAL A 21 11.70 4.35 -0.81
C VAL A 21 11.83 5.33 -1.97
N TYR A 22 12.03 6.62 -1.66
CA TYR A 22 12.30 7.66 -2.66
C TYR A 22 13.62 7.39 -3.40
N ALA A 23 14.69 7.11 -2.66
CA ALA A 23 16.00 6.81 -3.22
C ALA A 23 15.98 5.54 -4.07
N TYR A 24 15.30 4.47 -3.59
CA TYR A 24 15.15 3.23 -4.34
C TYR A 24 14.39 3.44 -5.65
N ALA A 25 13.26 4.16 -5.62
CA ALA A 25 12.49 4.43 -6.83
C ALA A 25 13.32 5.18 -7.88
N GLY A 26 14.09 6.19 -7.47
CA GLY A 26 15.01 6.90 -8.35
C GLY A 26 16.14 6.03 -8.88
N TRP A 27 16.72 5.17 -8.05
CA TRP A 27 17.80 4.25 -8.43
C TRP A 27 17.39 3.29 -9.57
N ILE A 28 16.13 2.82 -9.58
CA ILE A 28 15.60 1.96 -10.65
C ILE A 28 15.02 2.76 -11.84
N GLY A 29 15.28 4.06 -11.93
CA GLY A 29 14.78 4.92 -13.01
C GLY A 29 13.27 5.16 -12.98
N LYS A 30 12.66 5.08 -11.80
CA LYS A 30 11.23 5.32 -11.55
C LYS A 30 11.05 6.47 -10.55
N ARG A 31 9.83 6.64 -10.05
CA ARG A 31 9.48 7.55 -8.95
C ARG A 31 8.42 6.92 -8.04
N LEU A 32 8.14 7.55 -6.91
CA LEU A 32 6.93 7.23 -6.16
C LEU A 32 5.69 7.70 -6.95
N PRO A 33 4.57 6.98 -6.89
CA PRO A 33 3.30 7.49 -7.41
C PRO A 33 2.91 8.75 -6.65
N THR A 34 2.23 9.67 -7.32
CA THR A 34 1.44 10.68 -6.60
C THR A 34 0.26 10.00 -5.90
N GLU A 35 -0.32 10.66 -4.91
CA GLU A 35 -1.55 10.21 -4.30
C GLU A 35 -2.66 9.97 -5.33
N GLN A 36 -2.81 10.86 -6.31
CA GLN A 36 -3.88 10.78 -7.30
C GLN A 36 -3.68 9.61 -8.25
N GLU A 37 -2.44 9.32 -8.64
CA GLU A 37 -2.11 8.15 -9.47
C GLU A 37 -2.38 6.85 -8.72
N TRP A 38 -1.95 6.79 -7.45
CA TRP A 38 -2.22 5.63 -6.61
C TRP A 38 -3.73 5.39 -6.47
N GLU A 39 -4.48 6.46 -6.19
CA GLU A 39 -5.92 6.40 -6.02
C GLU A 39 -6.63 5.97 -7.31
N LYS A 40 -6.19 6.51 -8.46
CA LYS A 40 -6.68 6.13 -9.78
C LYS A 40 -6.41 4.65 -10.07
N ALA A 41 -5.18 4.20 -9.80
CA ALA A 41 -4.78 2.81 -9.98
C ALA A 41 -5.63 1.85 -9.14
N ALA A 42 -6.02 2.25 -7.94
CA ALA A 42 -6.88 1.47 -7.06
C ALA A 42 -8.35 1.45 -7.51
N ARG A 43 -8.87 2.59 -7.98
CA ARG A 43 -10.33 2.82 -8.13
C ARG A 43 -10.87 2.63 -9.54
N GLY A 44 -10.01 2.56 -10.55
CA GLY A 44 -10.45 2.52 -11.94
C GLY A 44 -10.98 3.85 -12.48
N CYS A 45 -11.83 3.79 -13.49
CA CYS A 45 -12.46 4.96 -14.11
C CYS A 45 -13.86 5.26 -13.56
N ASP A 46 -14.41 4.33 -12.78
CA ASP A 46 -15.74 4.32 -12.19
C ASP A 46 -15.75 4.74 -10.70
N GLY A 47 -14.57 4.89 -10.07
CA GLY A 47 -14.46 5.50 -8.74
C GLY A 47 -14.79 4.55 -7.59
N ARG A 48 -14.38 3.28 -7.70
CA ARG A 48 -14.80 2.20 -6.79
C ARG A 48 -14.42 2.42 -5.33
N LEU A 49 -15.29 2.12 -4.39
CA LEU A 49 -14.99 2.21 -2.95
C LEU A 49 -13.80 1.31 -2.54
N TYR A 50 -13.76 0.11 -3.12
CA TYR A 50 -12.72 -0.92 -2.98
C TYR A 50 -12.16 -1.26 -4.37
N PRO A 51 -10.93 -1.81 -4.49
CA PRO A 51 -10.39 -2.22 -5.79
C PRO A 51 -11.32 -3.14 -6.59
N TRP A 52 -12.03 -4.02 -5.86
CA TRP A 52 -12.96 -5.00 -6.40
C TRP A 52 -14.42 -4.50 -6.55
N GLY A 53 -14.79 -3.31 -6.08
CA GLY A 53 -16.16 -2.79 -6.22
C GLY A 53 -16.65 -1.96 -5.03
N GLU A 54 -17.96 -1.99 -4.79
CA GLU A 54 -18.63 -1.18 -3.76
C GLU A 54 -18.84 -1.91 -2.43
N ASP A 55 -18.90 -3.24 -2.48
CA ASP A 55 -19.17 -4.06 -1.30
C ASP A 55 -17.86 -4.56 -0.67
N TRP A 56 -17.78 -4.46 0.65
CA TRP A 56 -16.64 -4.97 1.40
C TRP A 56 -16.62 -6.51 1.34
N ASP A 57 -15.46 -7.07 0.98
CA ASP A 57 -15.19 -8.50 1.09
C ASP A 57 -13.82 -8.69 1.74
N ASP A 58 -13.84 -9.26 2.95
CA ASP A 58 -12.66 -9.48 3.77
C ASP A 58 -11.72 -10.57 3.23
N ARG A 59 -12.19 -11.38 2.27
CA ARG A 59 -11.40 -12.40 1.59
C ARG A 59 -10.55 -11.84 0.46
N LEU A 60 -10.82 -10.62 0.01
CA LEU A 60 -10.18 -9.99 -1.16
C LEU A 60 -9.00 -9.08 -0.80
N CYS A 61 -8.64 -8.98 0.47
CA CYS A 61 -7.44 -8.25 0.88
C CYS A 61 -6.80 -8.85 2.12
N ASN A 62 -5.53 -8.57 2.33
CA ASN A 62 -4.84 -8.92 3.56
C ASN A 62 -5.05 -7.80 4.59
N TRP A 63 -6.08 -7.91 5.40
CA TRP A 63 -6.44 -6.89 6.36
C TRP A 63 -6.57 -7.47 7.77
N GLY A 64 -6.02 -6.73 8.73
CA GLY A 64 -6.24 -6.96 10.15
C GLY A 64 -5.82 -8.31 10.76
N PRO A 65 -5.82 -8.38 12.10
CA PRO A 65 -5.69 -9.63 12.83
C PRO A 65 -7.07 -10.33 12.98
N SER A 66 -7.69 -10.78 11.88
CA SER A 66 -8.90 -11.62 11.96
C SER A 66 -8.55 -13.07 12.35
N PRO A 67 -9.48 -13.85 12.93
CA PRO A 67 -9.25 -15.27 13.21
C PRO A 67 -8.92 -16.02 11.90
N GLY A 68 -7.73 -16.63 11.83
CA GLY A 68 -7.25 -17.32 10.62
C GLY A 68 -6.39 -16.45 9.68
N ASN A 69 -6.28 -15.14 9.90
CA ASN A 69 -5.29 -14.32 9.21
C ASN A 69 -3.89 -14.61 9.81
N PRO A 70 -2.86 -14.86 8.99
CA PRO A 70 -1.52 -15.19 9.47
C PRO A 70 -0.84 -14.03 10.24
N ARG A 71 -1.47 -12.85 10.34
CA ARG A 71 -0.96 -11.65 11.02
C ARG A 71 0.43 -11.29 10.51
N THR A 72 0.57 -11.30 9.19
CA THR A 72 1.82 -11.02 8.49
C THR A 72 1.52 -10.55 7.07
N LEU A 73 2.55 -10.09 6.37
CA LEU A 73 2.50 -9.80 4.96
C LEU A 73 2.18 -11.07 4.17
N LEU A 74 1.64 -10.90 2.98
CA LEU A 74 1.48 -11.94 1.97
C LEU A 74 2.35 -11.63 0.75
N PRO A 75 2.69 -12.65 -0.07
CA PRO A 75 3.36 -12.44 -1.34
C PRO A 75 2.67 -11.40 -2.21
N VAL A 76 3.44 -10.59 -2.95
CA VAL A 76 2.95 -9.43 -3.71
C VAL A 76 1.99 -9.79 -4.86
N ASP A 77 1.96 -11.06 -5.26
CA ASP A 77 1.14 -11.64 -6.33
C ASP A 77 -0.02 -12.51 -5.79
N SER A 78 -0.29 -12.47 -4.49
CA SER A 78 -1.38 -13.21 -3.85
C SER A 78 -2.72 -12.47 -3.92
N MET A 79 -3.82 -13.16 -3.61
CA MET A 79 -5.18 -12.59 -3.64
C MET A 79 -5.55 -11.94 -4.99
N PRO A 80 -5.47 -12.67 -6.11
CA PRO A 80 -5.70 -12.10 -7.45
C PRO A 80 -7.12 -11.56 -7.65
N GLU A 81 -8.11 -12.08 -6.91
CA GLU A 81 -9.50 -11.58 -6.95
C GLU A 81 -9.65 -10.19 -6.33
N GLY A 82 -8.67 -9.75 -5.53
CA GLY A 82 -8.61 -8.43 -4.90
C GLY A 82 -7.93 -7.36 -5.74
N GLN A 83 -7.52 -7.67 -6.97
CA GLN A 83 -6.88 -6.72 -7.87
C GLN A 83 -7.78 -5.52 -8.18
N SER A 84 -7.13 -4.38 -8.44
CA SER A 84 -7.82 -3.22 -8.99
C SER A 84 -8.27 -3.46 -10.44
N PRO A 85 -9.11 -2.57 -11.02
CA PRO A 85 -9.54 -2.66 -12.41
C PRO A 85 -8.40 -2.63 -13.44
N PHE A 86 -7.21 -2.17 -13.02
CA PHE A 86 -6.00 -2.11 -13.84
C PHE A 86 -5.02 -3.25 -13.51
N GLY A 87 -5.42 -4.25 -12.73
CA GLY A 87 -4.59 -5.40 -12.38
C GLY A 87 -3.57 -5.12 -11.27
N CYS A 88 -3.71 -4.04 -10.51
CA CYS A 88 -2.81 -3.76 -9.40
C CYS A 88 -3.21 -4.59 -8.17
N PHE A 89 -2.30 -5.45 -7.72
CA PHE A 89 -2.44 -6.26 -6.51
C PHE A 89 -2.29 -5.40 -5.25
N HIS A 90 -2.96 -5.83 -4.18
CA HIS A 90 -2.81 -5.28 -2.83
C HIS A 90 -2.95 -3.76 -2.71
N MET A 91 -3.79 -3.15 -3.55
CA MET A 91 -4.14 -1.72 -3.40
C MET A 91 -4.90 -1.46 -2.10
N LEU A 92 -5.49 -2.48 -1.45
CA LEU A 92 -5.94 -2.40 -0.06
C LEU A 92 -5.34 -3.55 0.74
N GLY A 93 -4.87 -3.25 1.96
CA GLY A 93 -4.24 -4.19 2.87
C GLY A 93 -2.80 -4.53 2.50
N ASN A 94 -2.31 -5.63 3.05
CA ASN A 94 -0.93 -6.08 2.98
C ASN A 94 0.05 -5.04 3.56
N ALA A 95 0.65 -4.19 2.74
CA ALA A 95 1.47 -3.07 3.19
C ALA A 95 0.86 -1.76 2.71
N ALA A 96 0.81 -0.76 3.59
CA ALA A 96 0.53 0.60 3.20
C ALA A 96 1.68 1.09 2.31
N GLU A 97 1.38 1.92 1.33
CA GLU A 97 2.36 2.33 0.33
C GLU A 97 2.61 3.84 0.41
N TRP A 98 3.87 4.23 0.54
CA TRP A 98 4.29 5.63 0.46
C TRP A 98 3.99 6.21 -0.92
N THR A 99 3.53 7.47 -0.95
CA THR A 99 3.37 8.26 -2.17
C THR A 99 4.27 9.50 -2.11
N GLY A 100 4.58 10.07 -3.28
CA GLY A 100 5.34 11.31 -3.40
C GLY A 100 4.56 12.57 -2.98
N SER A 101 3.31 12.44 -2.56
CA SER A 101 2.45 13.57 -2.19
C SER A 101 2.50 13.87 -0.69
N PHE A 102 2.44 15.15 -0.33
CA PHE A 102 2.25 15.58 1.05
C PHE A 102 0.75 15.59 1.44
N VAL A 103 0.46 15.21 2.68
CA VAL A 103 -0.79 15.57 3.35
C VAL A 103 -0.65 16.95 4.00
N ASP A 104 0.51 17.22 4.58
CA ASP A 104 0.88 18.50 5.18
C ASP A 104 2.37 18.75 4.95
N GLU A 105 2.70 19.60 3.99
CA GLU A 105 4.08 19.90 3.60
C GLU A 105 4.84 20.65 4.71
N ALA A 106 4.18 21.58 5.39
CA ALA A 106 4.79 22.37 6.46
C ALA A 106 5.26 21.47 7.62
N ARG A 107 4.52 20.38 7.87
CA ARG A 107 4.87 19.36 8.88
C ARG A 107 5.63 18.16 8.29
N ARG A 108 5.97 18.17 7.00
CA ARG A 108 6.63 17.07 6.28
C ARG A 108 5.92 15.72 6.48
N LEU A 109 4.59 15.73 6.40
CA LEU A 109 3.77 14.53 6.46
C LEU A 109 3.44 14.09 5.03
N HIS A 110 4.00 12.96 4.62
CA HIS A 110 3.69 12.32 3.36
C HIS A 110 2.43 11.47 3.44
N CYS A 111 1.77 11.29 2.31
CA CYS A 111 0.59 10.46 2.19
C CYS A 111 0.99 9.02 1.95
N GLY A 112 0.76 8.15 2.93
CA GLY A 112 0.65 6.71 2.74
C GLY A 112 -0.76 6.32 2.32
N ARG A 113 -0.89 5.21 1.59
CA ARG A 113 -2.17 4.73 1.04
C ARG A 113 -2.34 3.23 1.28
N GLY A 114 -3.56 2.72 1.13
CA GLY A 114 -3.81 1.28 1.04
C GLY A 114 -4.00 0.53 2.35
N TYR A 115 -3.62 1.09 3.51
CA TYR A 115 -3.61 0.36 4.79
C TYR A 115 -2.69 -0.85 4.79
N CYS A 116 -2.51 -1.46 5.96
CA CYS A 116 -1.71 -2.66 6.10
C CYS A 116 -2.44 -3.76 6.86
N TRP A 117 -1.82 -4.93 6.91
CA TRP A 117 -2.31 -6.12 7.61
C TRP A 117 -2.55 -5.91 9.12
N ARG A 118 -2.04 -4.81 9.72
CA ARG A 118 -2.12 -4.55 11.17
C ARG A 118 -3.36 -3.78 11.64
N ILE A 119 -4.02 -3.04 10.75
CA ILE A 119 -4.98 -1.98 11.14
C ILE A 119 -6.37 -2.54 11.52
N GLY A 120 -6.84 -3.61 10.86
CA GLY A 120 -8.07 -4.35 11.20
C GLY A 120 -9.36 -3.52 11.23
N HIS A 121 -10.44 -4.07 11.81
CA HIS A 121 -11.81 -3.51 11.77
C HIS A 121 -12.00 -2.13 12.42
N ARG A 122 -10.95 -1.49 12.96
CA ARG A 122 -11.07 -0.24 13.73
C ARG A 122 -11.20 1.01 12.85
N VAL A 123 -11.01 0.88 11.54
CA VAL A 123 -11.14 1.96 10.57
C VAL A 123 -11.86 1.48 9.32
N PRO A 124 -12.63 2.33 8.64
CA PRO A 124 -13.26 1.96 7.38
C PRO A 124 -12.18 1.91 6.29
N TYR A 125 -11.72 0.72 5.92
CA TYR A 125 -10.83 0.54 4.77
C TYR A 125 -11.52 1.13 3.53
N ARG A 126 -10.88 2.06 2.84
CA ARG A 126 -11.38 2.68 1.61
C ARG A 126 -10.21 3.08 0.72
N THR A 127 -10.41 2.98 -0.59
CA THR A 127 -9.40 3.42 -1.56
C THR A 127 -9.06 4.90 -1.46
N THR A 128 -9.90 5.73 -0.82
CA THR A 128 -9.72 7.18 -0.69
C THR A 128 -9.01 7.64 0.58
N TYR A 129 -8.76 6.73 1.53
CA TYR A 129 -8.19 7.12 2.81
C TYR A 129 -6.71 7.48 2.70
N ARG A 130 -6.33 8.53 3.43
CA ARG A 130 -4.96 9.04 3.52
C ARG A 130 -4.37 8.63 4.86
N MET A 131 -3.17 8.07 4.85
CA MET A 131 -2.41 7.72 6.05
C MET A 131 -1.23 8.69 6.18
N PRO A 132 -1.34 9.77 6.97
CA PRO A 132 -0.23 10.70 7.14
C PRO A 132 0.92 10.01 7.87
N GLY A 133 2.12 10.06 7.29
CA GLY A 133 3.35 9.53 7.89
C GLY A 133 4.47 10.57 7.83
N GLY A 134 5.19 10.74 8.95
CA GLY A 134 6.40 11.55 8.96
C GLY A 134 7.52 10.89 8.17
N THR A 135 8.43 11.68 7.59
CA THR A 135 9.49 11.18 6.69
C THR A 135 10.42 10.14 7.31
N GLU A 136 10.54 10.10 8.64
CA GLU A 136 11.40 9.18 9.39
C GLU A 136 10.66 7.95 9.95
N LEU A 137 9.34 7.84 9.69
CA LEU A 137 8.55 6.70 10.15
C LEU A 137 9.06 5.41 9.50
N ARG A 138 9.39 4.43 10.34
CA ARG A 138 9.76 3.06 9.94
C ARG A 138 8.87 2.07 10.66
N ASP A 139 8.18 1.21 9.92
CA ASP A 139 7.31 0.19 10.51
C ASP A 139 7.12 -1.03 9.58
N GLU A 140 6.70 -2.17 10.14
CA GLU A 140 6.49 -3.44 9.42
C GLU A 140 5.21 -3.48 8.55
N GLY A 141 4.48 -2.37 8.46
CA GLY A 141 3.26 -2.24 7.69
C GLY A 141 3.36 -1.22 6.56
N SER A 142 4.48 -0.52 6.40
CA SER A 142 4.68 0.51 5.38
C SER A 142 5.78 0.07 4.41
N GLY A 143 5.44 0.03 3.13
CA GLY A 143 6.32 -0.33 2.02
C GLY A 143 6.17 0.63 0.85
N LEU A 144 6.38 0.15 -0.38
CA LEU A 144 6.34 0.99 -1.58
C LEU A 144 5.75 0.29 -2.79
N ARG A 145 5.30 1.12 -3.73
CA ARG A 145 5.30 0.82 -5.15
C ARG A 145 5.93 1.97 -5.93
N CYS A 146 6.39 1.67 -7.13
CA CYS A 146 6.95 2.68 -8.03
C CYS A 146 6.01 2.97 -9.20
N ALA A 147 6.04 4.20 -9.67
CA ALA A 147 5.38 4.68 -10.87
C ALA A 147 6.41 5.12 -11.93
N LEU A 148 5.98 5.15 -13.18
CA LEU A 148 6.76 5.63 -14.31
C LEU A 148 5.87 6.51 -15.17
N ASP A 149 6.42 7.59 -15.71
CA ASP A 149 5.71 8.46 -16.64
C ASP A 149 5.50 7.74 -17.99
N ALA A 150 4.34 7.95 -18.60
CA ALA A 150 4.05 7.39 -19.92
C ALA A 150 4.99 8.00 -20.98
N GLN A 151 5.39 7.18 -21.95
CA GLN A 151 6.21 7.59 -23.10
C GLN A 151 5.35 8.17 -24.22
#